data_AF-A0A2N2TCZ7-F1
#
_entry.id   AF-A0A2N2TCZ7-F1
#
_cell.length_a   1.000
_cell.length_b   1.000
_cell.length_c   1.000
_cell.angle_alpha   90.00
_cell.angle_beta   90.00
_cell.angle_gamma   90.00
#
_symmetry.space_group_name_H-M   'P 1'
#
loop_
_entity.id
_entity.type
_entity.pdbx_description
1 polymer ?
#
loop_
_entity_poly.entity_id
_entity_poly.type
_entity_poly.pdbx_seq_one_letter_code
_entity_poly.pdbx_strand_id
1 'polypeptide(L)'
;MINWLRLLLLPFAGLLLVLPAMAASFDVAQLMDGLARQPGGLATFTETRHLALLDKPLVSTGEMHFTPPDRLEMRTLTPKPEYMLLDRDRITLERDQRRMTIRLGSRPEVLAFVDSVRGLLAGNRVSMERNYLMQLQGEAARWVLTLYPKDAEIAALIQRITVSGTNSQIRTIEYLQADGDRSVLAIEPVKP
;
A
#
# COMPACT_ATOMS: atom_id res chain seq x y z
N MET A 1 -24.58 75.84 -33.21
CA MET A 1 -23.77 74.76 -33.79
C MET A 1 -23.37 73.81 -32.67
N ILE A 2 -23.91 72.59 -32.72
CA ILE A 2 -23.29 71.29 -32.33
C ILE A 2 -22.38 71.30 -31.08
N ASN A 3 -22.83 70.66 -30.00
CA ASN A 3 -22.24 69.37 -29.62
C ASN A 3 -23.17 68.53 -28.72
N TRP A 4 -23.63 67.42 -29.28
CA TRP A 4 -24.36 66.35 -28.61
C TRP A 4 -23.36 65.29 -28.15
N LEU A 5 -23.28 64.99 -26.85
CA LEU A 5 -23.26 63.63 -26.29
C LEU A 5 -23.10 63.69 -24.76
N ARG A 6 -24.18 63.39 -24.03
CA ARG A 6 -24.10 62.94 -22.64
C ARG A 6 -23.85 61.42 -22.70
N LEU A 7 -22.62 61.00 -22.44
CA LEU A 7 -22.28 59.58 -22.30
C LEU A 7 -22.83 59.07 -20.96
N LEU A 8 -23.74 58.10 -21.06
CA LEU A 8 -24.35 57.37 -19.97
C LEU A 8 -23.33 56.50 -19.23
N LEU A 9 -23.43 56.52 -17.91
CA LEU A 9 -22.85 55.58 -16.95
C LEU A 9 -23.20 54.13 -17.29
N LEU A 10 -22.22 53.23 -17.21
CA LEU A 10 -22.42 51.82 -16.84
C LEU A 10 -21.13 51.32 -16.16
N PRO A 11 -21.11 51.04 -14.85
CA PRO A 11 -20.01 50.28 -14.27
C PRO A 11 -20.15 48.83 -14.74
N PHE A 12 -19.20 48.38 -15.56
CA PHE A 12 -19.07 46.98 -15.94
C PHE A 12 -18.59 46.19 -14.71
N ALA A 13 -19.53 45.82 -13.84
CA ALA A 13 -19.30 44.93 -12.73
C ALA A 13 -18.97 43.55 -13.29
N GLY A 14 -17.68 43.24 -13.39
CA GLY A 14 -17.20 41.91 -13.74
C GLY A 14 -17.69 40.90 -12.69
N LEU A 15 -18.69 40.11 -13.06
CA LEU A 15 -19.14 38.97 -12.28
C LEU A 15 -18.04 37.90 -12.33
N LEU A 16 -17.12 37.92 -11.36
CA LEU A 16 -16.22 36.82 -11.11
C LEU A 16 -17.06 35.62 -10.66
N LEU A 17 -17.34 34.71 -11.59
CA LEU A 17 -17.83 33.38 -11.28
C LEU A 17 -16.73 32.64 -10.52
N VAL A 18 -16.76 32.73 -9.19
CA VAL A 18 -16.00 31.83 -8.32
C VAL A 18 -16.69 30.47 -8.42
N LEU A 19 -16.25 29.66 -9.38
CA LEU A 19 -16.64 28.25 -9.42
C LEU A 19 -16.14 27.62 -8.12
N PRO A 20 -17.02 27.01 -7.29
CA PRO A 20 -16.55 26.28 -6.13
C PRO A 20 -15.69 25.14 -6.66
N ALA A 21 -14.39 25.20 -6.38
CA ALA A 21 -13.53 24.04 -6.56
C ALA A 21 -14.11 22.94 -5.67
N MET A 22 -14.81 21.99 -6.28
CA MET A 22 -15.20 20.76 -5.59
C MET A 22 -13.88 20.10 -5.20
N ALA A 23 -13.49 20.24 -3.94
CA ALA A 23 -12.36 19.50 -3.41
C ALA A 23 -12.71 18.02 -3.62
N ALA A 24 -12.02 17.36 -4.55
CA ALA A 24 -12.20 15.95 -4.79
C ALA A 24 -11.94 15.23 -3.46
N SER A 25 -12.93 14.51 -2.96
CA SER A 25 -12.79 13.67 -1.78
C SER A 25 -11.62 12.70 -2.01
N PHE A 26 -10.80 12.50 -0.99
CA PHE A 26 -9.67 11.57 -1.06
C PHE A 26 -10.13 10.19 -1.52
N ASP A 27 -9.54 9.70 -2.61
CA ASP A 27 -9.96 8.46 -3.27
C ASP A 27 -8.80 7.48 -3.51
N VAL A 28 -9.16 6.27 -3.98
CA VAL A 28 -8.20 5.21 -4.27
C VAL A 28 -7.18 5.64 -5.33
N ALA A 29 -7.60 6.44 -6.32
CA ALA A 29 -6.72 6.89 -7.38
C ALA A 29 -5.60 7.76 -6.81
N GLN A 30 -5.97 8.75 -6.00
CA GLN A 30 -5.03 9.65 -5.34
C GLN A 30 -4.09 8.91 -4.38
N LEU A 31 -4.61 7.93 -3.62
CA LEU A 31 -3.77 7.10 -2.75
C LEU A 31 -2.72 6.32 -3.56
N MET A 32 -3.16 5.59 -4.60
CA MET A 32 -2.27 4.74 -5.39
C MET A 32 -1.22 5.56 -6.15
N ASP A 33 -1.61 6.71 -6.72
CA ASP A 33 -0.67 7.65 -7.35
C ASP A 33 0.35 8.20 -6.33
N GLY A 34 -0.09 8.47 -5.10
CA GLY A 34 0.78 8.90 -4.01
C GLY A 34 1.81 7.84 -3.64
N LEU A 35 1.37 6.58 -3.51
CA LEU A 35 2.24 5.42 -3.23
C LEU A 35 3.25 5.19 -4.37
N ALA A 36 2.81 5.28 -5.63
CA ALA A 36 3.68 5.09 -6.80
C ALA A 36 4.82 6.13 -6.90
N ARG A 37 4.66 7.31 -6.28
CA ARG A 37 5.70 8.35 -6.24
C ARG A 37 6.69 8.16 -5.09
N GLN A 38 6.48 7.21 -4.19
CA GLN A 38 7.46 6.94 -3.14
C GLN A 38 8.70 6.27 -3.73
N PRO A 39 9.91 6.75 -3.42
CA PRO A 39 11.15 6.17 -3.96
C PRO A 39 11.51 4.82 -3.31
N GLY A 40 10.69 4.32 -2.39
CA GLY A 40 11.06 3.24 -1.47
C GLY A 40 11.96 3.75 -0.34
N GLY A 41 12.75 2.85 0.23
CA GLY A 41 13.69 3.16 1.30
C GLY A 41 13.73 2.14 2.44
N LEU A 42 14.49 2.50 3.47
CA LEU A 42 14.70 1.70 4.67
C LEU A 42 13.57 1.94 5.68
N ALA A 43 13.15 0.87 6.34
CA ALA A 43 12.23 0.91 7.46
C ALA A 43 12.60 -0.17 8.48
N THR A 44 12.22 0.03 9.73
CA THR A 44 12.11 -1.06 10.70
C THR A 44 10.69 -1.62 10.66
N PHE A 45 10.54 -2.87 11.07
CA PHE A 45 9.24 -3.48 11.22
C PHE A 45 9.11 -4.24 12.53
N THR A 46 7.86 -4.33 13.01
CA THR A 46 7.43 -5.29 14.02
C THR A 46 6.25 -6.06 13.45
N GLU A 47 6.37 -7.38 13.37
CA GLU A 47 5.30 -8.27 12.92
C GLU A 47 4.73 -9.04 14.11
N THR A 48 3.40 -9.00 14.28
CA THR A 48 2.68 -9.77 15.30
C THR A 48 1.76 -10.77 14.60
N ARG A 49 2.07 -12.06 14.74
CA ARG A 49 1.28 -13.17 14.17
C ARG A 49 0.45 -13.86 15.23
N HIS A 50 -0.86 -13.85 15.05
CA HIS A 50 -1.82 -14.62 15.83
C HIS A 50 -2.11 -15.90 15.04
N LEU A 51 -1.56 -17.03 15.51
CA LEU A 51 -1.75 -18.33 14.88
C LEU A 51 -2.82 -19.10 15.65
N ALA A 52 -3.75 -19.74 14.95
CA ALA A 52 -4.87 -20.48 15.56
C ALA A 52 -4.40 -21.59 16.52
N LEU A 53 -3.19 -22.11 16.31
CA LEU A 53 -2.58 -23.18 17.11
C LEU A 53 -1.85 -22.69 18.37
N LEU A 54 -1.72 -21.38 18.59
CA LEU A 54 -0.93 -20.81 19.69
C LEU A 54 -1.76 -19.92 20.60
N ASP A 55 -1.59 -20.07 21.91
CA ASP A 55 -2.28 -19.24 22.92
C ASP A 55 -1.78 -17.78 22.96
N LYS A 56 -0.54 -17.54 22.49
CA LYS A 56 0.09 -16.23 22.48
C LYS A 56 0.58 -15.91 21.07
N PRO A 57 0.48 -14.63 20.63
CA PRO A 57 1.00 -14.24 19.34
C PRO A 57 2.53 -14.35 19.31
N LEU A 58 3.05 -14.66 18.13
CA LEU A 58 4.47 -14.57 17.83
C LEU A 58 4.79 -13.14 17.43
N VAL A 59 5.86 -12.57 17.99
CA VAL A 59 6.33 -11.24 17.64
C VAL A 59 7.72 -11.36 17.04
N SER A 60 7.92 -10.77 15.87
CA SER A 60 9.23 -10.62 15.24
C SER A 60 9.53 -9.15 14.96
N THR A 61 10.82 -8.80 14.98
CA THR A 61 11.27 -7.45 14.65
C THR A 61 12.44 -7.50 13.69
N GLY A 62 12.59 -6.46 12.89
CA GLY A 62 13.67 -6.39 11.94
C GLY A 62 13.72 -5.12 11.12
N GLU A 63 14.43 -5.22 10.02
CA GLU A 63 14.65 -4.14 9.05
C GLU A 63 14.15 -4.59 7.68
N MET A 64 13.65 -3.64 6.91
CA MET A 64 13.24 -3.87 5.53
C MET A 64 13.74 -2.76 4.61
N HIS A 65 13.99 -3.12 3.36
CA HIS A 65 14.35 -2.20 2.30
C HIS A 65 13.51 -2.50 1.07
N PHE A 66 12.69 -1.53 0.68
CA PHE A 66 11.96 -1.58 -0.57
C PHE A 66 12.66 -0.74 -1.63
N THR A 67 12.91 -1.34 -2.79
CA THR A 67 13.38 -0.65 -4.00
C THR A 67 12.32 -0.88 -5.08
N PRO A 68 11.54 0.15 -5.46
CA PRO A 68 10.54 0.02 -6.50
C PRO A 68 11.16 -0.43 -7.83
N PRO A 69 10.41 -1.17 -8.67
CA PRO A 69 9.03 -1.58 -8.45
C PRO A 69 8.86 -2.91 -7.71
N ASP A 70 9.91 -3.73 -7.59
CA ASP A 70 9.74 -5.18 -7.40
C ASP A 70 10.74 -5.86 -6.45
N ARG A 71 11.66 -5.10 -5.85
CA ARG A 71 12.63 -5.63 -4.89
C ARG A 71 12.25 -5.27 -3.46
N LEU A 72 12.05 -6.29 -2.64
CA LEU A 72 11.82 -6.14 -1.21
C LEU A 72 12.76 -7.06 -0.44
N GLU A 73 13.52 -6.48 0.47
CA GLU A 73 14.45 -7.17 1.35
C GLU A 73 13.95 -7.04 2.78
N MET A 74 13.87 -8.14 3.52
CA MET A 74 13.50 -8.18 4.93
C MET A 74 14.54 -8.97 5.71
N ARG A 75 15.07 -8.36 6.78
CA ARG A 75 16.02 -8.95 7.71
C ARG A 75 15.35 -9.01 9.07
N THR A 76 14.82 -10.17 9.41
CA THR A 76 14.30 -10.43 10.76
C THR A 76 15.48 -10.57 11.71
N LEU A 77 15.47 -9.81 12.80
CA LEU A 77 16.51 -9.80 13.83
C LEU A 77 16.09 -10.63 15.04
N THR A 78 14.81 -10.55 15.44
CA THR A 78 14.26 -11.27 16.59
C THR A 78 12.98 -12.01 16.24
N PRO A 79 12.65 -13.13 16.92
CA PRO A 79 13.46 -13.82 17.94
C PRO A 79 14.59 -14.67 17.33
N LYS A 80 14.53 -14.93 16.02
CA LYS A 80 15.54 -15.68 15.28
C LYS A 80 15.92 -14.91 14.01
N PRO A 81 17.21 -14.85 13.65
CA PRO A 81 17.63 -14.25 12.41
C PRO A 81 17.05 -14.98 11.20
N GLU A 82 16.38 -14.24 10.33
CA GLU A 82 15.90 -14.70 9.03
C GLU A 82 16.14 -13.64 7.97
N TYR A 83 16.37 -14.07 6.74
CA TYR A 83 16.53 -13.20 5.59
C TYR A 83 15.54 -13.59 4.51
N MET A 84 14.76 -12.63 4.01
CA MET A 84 13.92 -12.81 2.84
C MET A 84 14.26 -11.75 1.81
N LEU A 85 14.55 -12.18 0.59
CA LEU A 85 14.72 -11.32 -0.57
C LEU A 85 13.70 -11.70 -1.64
N LEU A 86 12.79 -10.78 -1.92
CA LEU A 86 11.97 -10.79 -3.10
C LEU A 86 12.67 -9.96 -4.18
N ASP A 87 13.01 -10.57 -5.30
CA ASP A 87 13.64 -9.94 -6.47
C ASP A 87 13.01 -10.50 -7.75
N ARG A 88 12.24 -9.67 -8.47
CA ARG A 88 11.54 -10.05 -9.72
C ARG A 88 10.72 -11.34 -9.62
N ASP A 89 11.11 -12.42 -10.27
CA ASP A 89 10.35 -13.67 -10.29
C ASP A 89 10.76 -14.65 -9.18
N ARG A 90 11.54 -14.19 -8.19
CA ARG A 90 12.16 -15.05 -7.18
C ARG A 90 11.99 -14.56 -5.77
N ILE A 91 11.77 -15.51 -4.87
CA ILE A 91 11.94 -15.34 -3.42
C ILE A 91 13.14 -16.17 -3.00
N THR A 92 14.08 -15.56 -2.28
CA THR A 92 15.12 -16.26 -1.55
C THR A 92 14.85 -16.10 -0.06
N LEU A 93 14.81 -17.23 0.66
CA LEU A 93 14.65 -17.28 2.10
C LEU A 93 15.89 -17.94 2.71
N GLU A 94 16.48 -17.32 3.72
CA GLU A 94 17.57 -17.87 4.51
C GLU A 94 17.21 -17.88 5.97
N ARG A 95 17.22 -19.06 6.57
CA ARG A 95 16.87 -19.30 7.96
C ARG A 95 17.57 -20.56 8.44
N ASP A 96 18.01 -20.59 9.69
CA ASP A 96 18.62 -21.78 10.30
C ASP A 96 19.76 -22.36 9.42
N GLN A 97 20.60 -21.49 8.85
CA GLN A 97 21.69 -21.80 7.91
C GLN A 97 21.29 -22.49 6.60
N ARG A 98 19.99 -22.53 6.28
CA ARG A 98 19.47 -23.07 5.03
C ARG A 98 19.02 -21.92 4.14
N ARG A 99 19.42 -21.98 2.86
CA ARG A 99 18.97 -21.08 1.81
C ARG A 99 18.04 -21.83 0.86
N MET A 100 16.86 -21.27 0.63
CA MET A 100 15.90 -21.77 -0.35
C MET A 100 15.54 -20.66 -1.32
N THR A 101 15.54 -20.95 -2.62
CA THR A 101 15.05 -20.04 -3.65
C THR A 101 13.85 -20.66 -4.36
N ILE A 102 12.75 -19.91 -4.42
CA ILE A 102 11.51 -20.30 -5.10
C ILE A 102 11.35 -19.42 -6.32
N ARG A 103 11.07 -20.01 -7.49
CA ARG A 103 10.59 -19.28 -8.66
C ARG A 103 9.07 -19.14 -8.59
N LEU A 104 8.59 -17.90 -8.63
CA LEU A 104 7.16 -17.59 -8.46
C LEU A 104 6.30 -18.18 -9.57
N GLY A 105 6.82 -18.25 -10.80
CA GLY A 105 6.10 -18.87 -11.93
C GLY A 105 5.76 -20.36 -11.74
N SER A 106 6.38 -21.04 -10.77
CA SER A 106 6.05 -22.43 -10.43
C SER A 106 5.05 -22.57 -9.27
N ARG A 107 4.62 -21.46 -8.65
CA ARG A 107 3.66 -21.41 -7.53
C ARG A 107 2.69 -20.25 -7.73
N PRO A 108 1.64 -20.42 -8.54
CA PRO A 108 0.69 -19.37 -8.89
C PRO A 108 0.09 -18.64 -7.68
N GLU A 109 -0.23 -19.37 -6.63
CA GLU A 109 -0.78 -18.84 -5.38
C GLU A 109 0.21 -17.90 -4.66
N VAL A 110 1.49 -18.27 -4.62
CA VAL A 110 2.55 -17.44 -4.04
C VAL A 110 2.83 -16.23 -4.91
N LEU A 111 2.84 -16.40 -6.23
CA LEU A 111 2.99 -15.30 -7.19
C LEU A 111 1.89 -14.25 -7.00
N ALA A 112 0.64 -14.68 -6.89
CA ALA A 112 -0.49 -13.76 -6.75
C ALA A 112 -0.44 -12.97 -5.43
N PHE A 113 -0.02 -13.60 -4.32
CA PHE A 113 0.24 -12.90 -3.06
C PHE A 113 1.37 -11.88 -3.19
N VAL A 114 2.49 -12.27 -3.81
CA VAL A 114 3.63 -11.37 -4.04
C VAL A 114 3.23 -10.15 -4.87
N ASP A 115 2.48 -10.36 -5.94
CA ASP A 115 2.01 -9.28 -6.81
C ASP A 115 1.07 -8.32 -6.07
N SER A 116 0.39 -8.80 -5.04
CA SER A 116 -0.43 -7.97 -4.15
C SER A 116 0.43 -7.04 -3.27
N VAL A 117 1.50 -7.58 -2.68
CA VAL A 117 2.46 -6.79 -1.90
C VAL A 117 3.16 -5.75 -2.78
N ARG A 118 3.63 -6.15 -3.96
CA ARG A 118 4.25 -5.25 -4.94
C ARG A 118 3.28 -4.19 -5.43
N GLY A 119 2.05 -4.59 -5.76
CA GLY A 119 1.03 -3.68 -6.28
C GLY A 119 0.70 -2.58 -5.28
N LEU A 120 0.63 -2.92 -3.99
CA LEU A 120 0.49 -1.96 -2.91
C LEU A 120 1.71 -1.03 -2.79
N LEU A 121 2.91 -1.59 -2.64
CA LEU A 121 4.12 -0.81 -2.38
C LEU A 121 4.53 0.08 -3.57
N ALA A 122 4.29 -0.38 -4.79
CA ALA A 122 4.59 0.36 -6.02
C ALA A 122 3.41 1.22 -6.51
N GLY A 123 2.28 1.23 -5.80
CA GLY A 123 1.09 1.99 -6.22
C GLY A 123 0.52 1.56 -7.58
N ASN A 124 0.66 0.28 -7.96
CA ASN A 124 0.12 -0.24 -9.21
C ASN A 124 -1.39 -0.43 -9.13
N ARG A 125 -2.13 0.67 -9.32
CA ARG A 125 -3.59 0.70 -9.26
C ARG A 125 -4.26 -0.32 -10.16
N VAL A 126 -3.81 -0.43 -11.41
CA VAL A 126 -4.44 -1.31 -12.42
C VAL A 126 -4.37 -2.78 -11.99
N SER A 127 -3.22 -3.22 -11.46
CA SER A 127 -3.07 -4.57 -10.93
C SER A 127 -3.96 -4.79 -9.71
N MET A 128 -3.97 -3.84 -8.78
CA MET A 128 -4.76 -3.95 -7.55
C MET A 128 -6.27 -3.99 -7.83
N GLU A 129 -6.79 -3.12 -8.69
CA GLU A 129 -8.23 -3.10 -9.03
C GLU A 129 -8.68 -4.35 -9.80
N ARG A 130 -7.78 -4.97 -10.57
CA ARG A 130 -8.05 -6.24 -11.25
C ARG A 130 -8.25 -7.37 -10.24
N ASN A 131 -7.37 -7.45 -9.25
CA ASN A 131 -7.30 -8.58 -8.34
C ASN A 131 -8.12 -8.39 -7.06
N TYR A 132 -8.51 -7.15 -6.74
CA TYR A 132 -9.18 -6.81 -5.48
C TYR A 132 -10.40 -5.91 -5.65
N LEU A 133 -11.38 -6.08 -4.76
CA LEU A 133 -12.31 -5.02 -4.40
C LEU A 133 -11.63 -4.13 -3.35
N MET A 134 -11.61 -2.83 -3.60
CA MET A 134 -10.88 -1.86 -2.79
C MET A 134 -11.86 -0.90 -2.10
N GLN A 135 -11.74 -0.77 -0.79
CA GLN A 135 -12.54 0.15 0.01
C GLN A 135 -11.61 1.09 0.76
N LEU A 136 -11.67 2.38 0.42
CA LEU A 136 -10.89 3.42 1.09
C LEU A 136 -11.77 4.19 2.07
N GLN A 137 -11.23 4.45 3.25
CA GLN A 137 -11.83 5.27 4.28
C GLN A 137 -10.82 6.29 4.82
N GLY A 138 -11.33 7.45 5.25
CA GLY A 138 -10.53 8.53 5.81
C GLY A 138 -10.05 9.52 4.75
N GLU A 139 -8.95 10.19 5.07
CA GLU A 139 -8.38 11.28 4.27
C GLU A 139 -6.88 11.06 4.08
N ALA A 140 -6.24 11.85 3.23
CA ALA A 140 -4.80 11.73 2.97
C ALA A 140 -3.97 11.70 4.27
N ALA A 141 -4.29 12.51 5.28
CA ALA A 141 -3.55 12.53 6.55
C ALA A 141 -3.70 11.27 7.40
N ARG A 142 -4.78 10.50 7.22
CA ARG A 142 -5.05 9.26 7.95
C ARG A 142 -6.06 8.43 7.17
N TRP A 143 -5.59 7.37 6.56
CA TRP A 143 -6.42 6.52 5.71
C TRP A 143 -6.31 5.05 6.08
N VAL A 144 -7.36 4.31 5.71
CA VAL A 144 -7.43 2.86 5.76
C VAL A 144 -7.95 2.35 4.43
N LEU A 145 -7.16 1.49 3.79
CA LEU A 145 -7.49 0.78 2.57
C LEU A 145 -7.74 -0.70 2.89
N THR A 146 -8.96 -1.16 2.68
CA THR A 146 -9.33 -2.57 2.81
C THR A 146 -9.43 -3.21 1.42
N LEU A 147 -8.82 -4.38 1.28
CA LEU A 147 -8.73 -5.15 0.05
C LEU A 147 -9.37 -6.52 0.25
N TYR A 148 -10.30 -6.88 -0.64
CA TYR A 148 -10.92 -8.21 -0.69
C TYR A 148 -10.55 -8.87 -2.02
N PRO A 149 -9.86 -10.03 -2.01
CA PRO A 149 -9.50 -10.71 -3.24
C PRO A 149 -10.71 -11.07 -4.10
N LYS A 150 -10.60 -10.81 -5.40
CA LYS A 150 -11.51 -11.32 -6.44
C LYS A 150 -10.97 -12.60 -7.06
N ASP A 151 -9.64 -12.71 -7.11
CA ASP A 151 -8.93 -13.85 -7.66
C ASP A 151 -8.96 -15.04 -6.70
N ALA A 152 -9.28 -16.23 -7.23
CA ALA A 152 -9.47 -17.43 -6.43
C ALA A 152 -8.15 -17.95 -5.82
N GLU A 153 -7.03 -17.80 -6.51
CA GLU A 153 -5.71 -18.24 -6.01
C GLU A 153 -5.27 -17.37 -4.83
N ILE A 154 -5.55 -16.07 -4.89
CA ILE A 154 -5.33 -15.17 -3.75
C ILE A 154 -6.30 -15.50 -2.62
N ALA A 155 -7.59 -15.67 -2.92
CA ALA A 155 -8.62 -15.97 -1.93
C ALA A 155 -8.38 -17.29 -1.17
N ALA A 156 -7.68 -18.24 -1.79
CA ALA A 156 -7.26 -19.49 -1.15
C ALA A 156 -6.24 -19.27 -0.02
N LEU A 157 -5.50 -18.16 -0.04
CA LEU A 157 -4.49 -17.83 0.98
C LEU A 157 -4.93 -16.70 1.91
N ILE A 158 -5.62 -15.70 1.37
CA ILE A 158 -5.93 -14.43 2.05
C ILE A 158 -7.43 -14.16 1.96
N GLN A 159 -8.07 -13.87 3.08
CA GLN A 159 -9.46 -13.40 3.11
C GLN A 159 -9.55 -11.89 2.94
N ARG A 160 -8.62 -11.15 3.57
CA ARG A 160 -8.62 -9.68 3.61
C ARG A 160 -7.23 -9.13 3.88
N ILE A 161 -6.91 -8.02 3.22
CA ILE A 161 -5.75 -7.18 3.56
C ILE A 161 -6.27 -5.82 4.01
N THR A 162 -5.80 -5.33 5.15
CA THR A 162 -6.07 -3.98 5.62
C THR A 162 -4.75 -3.22 5.69
N VAL A 163 -4.66 -2.12 4.96
CA VAL A 163 -3.49 -1.25 4.94
C VAL A 163 -3.88 0.09 5.53
N SER A 164 -3.07 0.64 6.43
CA SER A 164 -3.30 1.99 6.95
C SER A 164 -2.05 2.84 6.88
N GLY A 165 -2.24 4.14 6.74
CA GLY A 165 -1.14 5.06 6.57
C GLY A 165 -1.50 6.52 6.74
N THR A 166 -0.48 7.35 6.50
CA THR A 166 -0.55 8.81 6.54
C THR A 166 0.17 9.35 5.31
N ASN A 167 -0.50 10.25 4.59
CA ASN A 167 -0.14 10.73 3.26
C ASN A 167 0.17 9.53 2.36
N SER A 168 1.29 9.56 1.65
CA SER A 168 1.72 8.44 0.80
C SER A 168 2.58 7.40 1.53
N GLN A 169 2.48 7.28 2.85
CA GLN A 169 3.30 6.35 3.63
C GLN A 169 2.44 5.28 4.28
N ILE A 170 2.74 4.01 3.96
CA ILE A 170 2.17 2.86 4.65
C ILE A 170 2.77 2.76 6.06
N ARG A 171 1.91 2.52 7.06
CA ARG A 171 2.30 2.39 8.48
C ARG A 171 1.98 1.01 9.03
N THR A 172 0.90 0.39 8.55
CA THR A 172 0.50 -0.93 9.00
C THR A 172 -0.09 -1.71 7.85
N ILE A 173 0.26 -2.99 7.78
CA ILE A 173 -0.37 -3.96 6.90
C ILE A 173 -0.86 -5.11 7.77
N GLU A 174 -2.14 -5.41 7.70
CA GLU A 174 -2.77 -6.55 8.36
C GLU A 174 -3.28 -7.54 7.31
N TYR A 175 -2.95 -8.82 7.50
CA TYR A 175 -3.41 -9.93 6.69
C TYR A 175 -4.31 -10.82 7.55
N LEU A 176 -5.50 -11.12 7.05
CA LEU A 176 -6.32 -12.23 7.54
C LEU A 176 -6.25 -13.37 6.53
N GLN A 177 -5.68 -14.50 6.95
CA GLN A 177 -5.48 -15.67 6.11
C GLN A 177 -6.73 -16.55 6.06
N ALA A 178 -6.82 -17.39 5.03
CA ALA A 178 -7.96 -18.29 4.82
C ALA A 178 -8.20 -19.27 5.99
N ASP A 179 -7.13 -19.69 6.66
CA ASP A 179 -7.14 -20.57 7.84
C ASP A 179 -7.49 -19.86 9.16
N GLY A 180 -7.68 -18.53 9.12
CA GLY A 180 -8.00 -17.71 10.29
C GLY A 180 -6.77 -17.11 10.99
N ASP A 181 -5.55 -17.44 10.55
CA ASP A 181 -4.35 -16.80 11.06
C ASP A 181 -4.31 -15.32 10.68
N ARG A 182 -3.77 -14.50 11.59
CA ARG A 182 -3.73 -13.05 11.40
C ARG A 182 -2.32 -12.53 11.62
N SER A 183 -1.80 -11.75 10.67
CA SER A 183 -0.52 -11.06 10.82
C SER A 183 -0.71 -9.56 10.76
N VAL A 184 -0.09 -8.83 11.69
CA VAL A 184 -0.04 -7.36 11.71
C VAL A 184 1.41 -6.92 11.61
N LEU A 185 1.76 -6.24 10.52
CA LEU A 185 3.07 -5.68 10.25
C LEU A 185 3.04 -4.17 10.46
N ALA A 186 3.64 -3.69 11.55
CA ALA A 186 3.87 -2.27 11.80
C ALA A 186 5.20 -1.84 11.16
N ILE A 187 5.19 -0.71 10.45
CA ILE A 187 6.33 -0.22 9.65
C ILE A 187 6.69 1.19 10.10
N GLU A 188 7.96 1.38 10.44
CA GLU A 188 8.53 2.67 10.81
C GLU A 188 9.65 3.04 9.83
N PRO A 189 9.45 4.04 8.94
CA PRO A 189 10.48 4.53 8.05
C PRO A 189 11.68 5.04 8.83
N VAL A 190 12.87 4.62 8.40
CA VAL A 190 14.12 5.20 8.89
C VAL A 190 14.29 6.53 8.17
N LYS A 191 14.29 7.63 8.92
CA LYS A 191 14.56 8.95 8.34
C LYS A 191 16.01 8.96 7.84
N PRO A 192 16.27 9.46 6.61
CA PRO A 192 17.63 9.71 6.14
C PRO A 192 18.32 10.78 6.99
#